data_AF-A0A2G9T9V1-F1
#
_entry.id   AF-A0A2G9T9V1-F1
#
_cell.length_a   1.000
_cell.length_b   1.000
_cell.length_c   1.000
_cell.angle_alpha   90.00
_cell.angle_beta   90.00
_cell.angle_gamma   90.00
#
_symmetry.space_group_name_H-M   'P 1'
#
loop_
_entity.id
_entity.type
_entity.pdbx_description
1 polymer ?
#
loop_
_entity_poly.entity_id
_entity_poly.type
_entity_poly.pdbx_seq_one_letter_code
_entity_poly.pdbx_strand_id
1 'polypeptide(L)' 'WVQIACPRLSMDWGVEFQKPLLSPFELAVALDEISFPSSHYPMDYYSNDSLGPWTNNHESYRPVRVKRRQKLVVTAEGV' A
#
# COMPACT_ATOMS: atom_id res chain seq x y z
N TRP A 1 -4.09 -10.17 15.34
CA TRP A 1 -4.65 -8.88 14.88
C TRP A 1 -3.82 -8.39 13.71
N VAL A 2 -4.33 -7.49 12.87
CA VAL A 2 -3.59 -6.95 11.73
C VAL A 2 -3.53 -5.43 11.86
N GLN A 3 -2.33 -4.87 11.80
CA GLN A 3 -2.09 -3.43 11.95
C GLN A 3 -1.86 -2.78 10.59
N ILE A 4 -2.69 -1.79 10.26
CA ILE A 4 -2.77 -1.16 8.92
C ILE A 4 -2.21 0.29 8.94
N ALA A 5 -1.67 0.73 10.09
CA ALA A 5 -1.11 2.07 10.28
C ALA A 5 0.43 2.06 10.08
N CYS A 6 1.18 2.79 10.91
CA CYS A 6 2.64 2.83 10.82
C CYS A 6 3.25 1.43 11.00
N PRO A 7 3.87 0.81 9.98
CA PRO A 7 4.36 -0.58 10.07
C PRO A 7 5.52 -0.73 11.07
N ARG A 8 6.10 0.38 11.54
CA ARG A 8 7.05 0.35 12.66
C ARG A 8 6.40 -0.02 13.99
N LEU A 9 5.12 0.31 14.21
CA LEU A 9 4.43 -0.03 15.46
C LEU A 9 4.26 -1.55 15.62
N SER A 10 3.93 -2.27 14.54
CA SER A 10 3.83 -3.73 14.57
C SER A 10 5.17 -4.41 14.85
N MET A 11 6.27 -3.86 14.31
CA MET A 11 7.61 -4.41 14.54
C MET A 11 8.20 -4.05 15.90
N ASP A 12 8.13 -2.77 16.25
CA ASP A 12 8.82 -2.25 17.43
C ASP A 12 8.11 -2.71 18.72
N TRP A 13 6.77 -2.84 18.71
CA TRP A 13 5.96 -3.03 19.93
C TRP A 13 5.17 -4.35 19.90
N GLY A 14 5.34 -5.19 18.87
CA GLY A 14 4.59 -6.44 18.72
C GLY A 14 4.75 -7.43 19.89
N VAL A 15 5.86 -7.34 20.63
CA VAL A 15 6.16 -8.17 21.80
C VAL A 15 5.40 -7.77 23.07
N GLU A 16 4.84 -6.56 23.12
CA GLU A 16 4.11 -6.07 24.30
C GLU A 16 2.69 -6.65 24.40
N PHE A 17 2.20 -7.29 23.33
CA PHE A 17 0.85 -7.83 23.24
C PHE A 17 0.84 -9.35 23.41
N GLN A 18 -0.14 -9.88 24.16
CA GLN A 18 -0.33 -11.33 24.34
C GLN A 18 -0.72 -12.06 23.04
N LYS A 19 -1.31 -11.35 22.07
CA LYS A 19 -1.70 -11.89 20.77
C LYS A 19 -0.83 -11.25 19.69
N PRO A 20 -0.42 -12.00 18.65
CA PRO A 20 0.43 -11.45 17.60
C PRO A 20 -0.27 -10.30 16.87
N LEU A 21 0.49 -9.23 16.64
CA LEU A 21 0.11 -8.07 15.86
C LEU A 21 0.82 -8.14 14.51
N LEU A 22 0.12 -8.66 13.51
CA LEU A 22 0.67 -8.90 12.17
C LEU A 22 0.68 -7.63 11.32
N SER A 23 1.67 -7.51 10.46
CA SER A 23 1.62 -6.60 9.32
C SER A 23 0.70 -7.13 8.21
N PRO A 24 0.25 -6.30 7.26
CA PRO A 24 -0.55 -6.77 6.12
C PRO A 24 0.22 -7.77 5.24
N PHE A 25 1.53 -7.61 5.14
CA PHE A 25 2.41 -8.56 4.48
C PHE A 25 2.41 -9.92 5.19
N GLU A 26 2.58 -9.93 6.51
CA GLU A 26 2.56 -11.17 7.31
C GLU A 26 1.20 -11.87 7.27
N LEU A 27 0.11 -11.11 7.19
CA LEU A 27 -1.22 -11.68 6.99
C LEU A 27 -1.29 -12.42 5.65
N ALA A 28 -0.80 -11.82 4.56
CA ALA A 28 -0.81 -12.46 3.25
C ALA A 28 0.03 -13.74 3.22
N VAL A 29 1.17 -13.76 3.93
CA VAL A 29 1.96 -15.00 4.12
C VAL A 29 1.18 -16.02 4.95
N ALA A 30 0.56 -15.60 6.06
CA ALA A 30 -0.18 -16.50 6.95
C ALA A 30 -1.44 -17.11 6.30
N LEU A 31 -1.97 -16.46 5.26
CA LEU A 31 -3.07 -16.93 4.43
C LEU A 31 -2.61 -17.73 3.20
N ASP A 32 -1.30 -18.01 3.08
CA ASP A 32 -0.68 -18.67 1.93
C ASP A 32 -0.95 -17.96 0.58
N GLU A 33 -1.25 -16.66 0.59
CA GLU A 33 -1.41 -15.88 -0.65
C GLU A 33 -0.05 -15.60 -1.32
N ILE A 34 1.01 -15.52 -0.52
CA ILE A 34 2.38 -15.25 -0.96
C ILE A 34 3.38 -16.08 -0.15
N SER A 35 4.54 -16.36 -0.74
CA SER A 35 5.66 -16.98 -0.02
C SER A 35 6.45 -15.94 0.76
N PHE A 36 7.00 -16.35 1.90
CA PHE A 36 7.91 -15.49 2.67
C PHE A 36 9.23 -15.31 1.89
N PRO A 37 9.63 -14.08 1.55
CA PRO A 37 10.86 -13.82 0.82
C PRO A 37 12.09 -14.14 1.69
N SER A 38 13.07 -14.81 1.09
CA SER A 38 14.31 -15.20 1.78
C SER A 38 15.33 -14.07 1.91
N SER A 39 15.23 -13.03 1.08
CA SER A 39 16.25 -11.98 0.95
C SER A 39 15.99 -10.75 1.82
N HIS A 40 14.74 -10.36 2.03
CA HIS A 40 14.38 -9.11 2.70
C HIS A 40 12.93 -9.13 3.19
N TYR A 41 12.66 -8.47 4.32
CA TYR A 41 11.31 -8.23 4.82
C TYR A 41 10.72 -6.95 4.17
N PRO A 42 9.71 -7.06 3.31
CA PRO A 42 9.17 -5.90 2.60
C PRO A 42 8.44 -4.94 3.56
N MET A 43 8.93 -3.69 3.59
CA MET A 43 8.34 -2.59 4.38
C MET A 43 7.64 -1.58 3.48
N ASP A 44 6.84 -2.06 2.52
CA ASP A 44 6.38 -1.31 1.36
C ASP A 44 4.88 -0.96 1.40
N TYR A 45 4.23 -1.06 2.56
CA TYR A 45 2.78 -0.87 2.70
C TYR A 45 2.25 0.46 2.11
N TYR A 46 3.03 1.54 2.23
CA TYR A 46 2.72 2.86 1.64
C TYR A 46 3.55 3.20 0.39
N SER A 47 4.38 2.27 -0.10
CA SER A 47 5.19 2.49 -1.31
C SER A 47 4.30 2.66 -2.52
N ASN A 48 4.64 3.61 -3.40
CA ASN A 48 4.02 3.69 -4.72
C ASN A 48 4.46 2.54 -5.62
N ASP A 49 5.70 2.08 -5.45
CA ASP A 49 6.25 0.87 -6.05
C ASP A 49 5.88 -0.30 -5.15
N SER A 50 4.61 -0.68 -5.22
CA SER A 50 4.06 -1.81 -4.46
C SER A 50 4.65 -3.13 -4.95
N LEU A 51 5.11 -3.97 -4.01
CA LEU A 51 5.61 -5.31 -4.33
C LEU A 51 4.48 -6.35 -4.42
N GLY A 52 3.27 -6.01 -3.99
CA GLY A 52 2.13 -6.92 -4.10
C GLY A 52 0.83 -6.46 -3.44
N PRO A 53 -0.18 -7.34 -3.38
CA PRO A 53 -1.56 -6.99 -3.03
C PRO A 53 -1.74 -6.58 -1.55
N TRP A 54 -0.76 -6.84 -0.68
CA TRP A 54 -0.85 -6.42 0.73
C TRP A 54 -0.65 -4.92 0.93
N THR A 55 -0.27 -4.14 -0.08
CA THR A 55 -0.05 -2.69 0.05
C THR A 55 -1.25 -1.86 -0.36
N ASN A 56 -1.44 -0.71 0.29
CA ASN A 56 -2.57 0.19 0.00
C ASN A 56 -2.51 0.80 -1.41
N ASN A 57 -1.30 1.05 -1.91
CA ASN A 57 -1.08 1.76 -3.18
C ASN A 57 -0.89 0.80 -4.38
N HIS A 58 -1.18 -0.49 -4.21
CA HIS A 58 -1.09 -1.49 -5.27
C HIS A 58 -1.94 -1.11 -6.48
N GLU A 59 -1.43 -1.39 -7.68
CA GLU A 59 -2.00 -0.88 -8.93
C GLU A 59 -3.42 -1.38 -9.18
N SER A 60 -3.76 -2.58 -8.73
CA SER A 60 -5.11 -3.15 -8.87
C SER A 60 -6.17 -2.35 -8.10
N TYR A 61 -5.79 -1.62 -7.05
CA TYR A 61 -6.70 -0.80 -6.24
C TYR A 61 -6.84 0.63 -6.78
N ARG A 62 -5.98 1.04 -7.73
CA ARG A 62 -6.00 2.40 -8.27
C ARG A 62 -7.25 2.58 -9.13
N PRO A 63 -8.01 3.67 -8.95
CA PRO A 63 -9.15 3.94 -9.80
C PRO A 63 -8.69 4.19 -11.24
N VAL A 64 -9.48 3.72 -12.20
CA VAL A 64 -9.25 4.01 -13.63
C VAL A 64 -9.26 5.52 -13.82
N ARG A 65 -8.09 6.11 -14.09
CA ARG A 65 -7.97 7.55 -14.33
C ARG A 65 -8.66 7.88 -15.65
N VAL A 66 -9.90 8.38 -15.57
CA VAL A 66 -10.56 8.97 -16.73
C VAL A 66 -9.74 10.20 -17.16
N LYS A 67 -9.33 10.26 -18.43
CA LYS A 67 -8.66 11.46 -18.97
C LYS A 67 -9.56 12.67 -18.72
N ARG A 68 -9.13 13.59 -17.85
CA ARG A 68 -9.81 14.87 -17.68
C ARG A 68 -9.87 15.55 -19.04
N ARG A 69 -11.08 15.96 -19.48
CA ARG A 69 -11.24 16.81 -20.66
C ARG A 69 -10.33 18.03 -20.49
N GLN A 70 -9.48 18.30 -21.47
CA GLN A 70 -8.65 19.50 -21.48
C GLN A 70 -9.58 20.71 -21.48
N LYS A 71 -9.34 21.67 -20.58
CA LYS A 71 -10.06 22.94 -20.60
C LYS A 71 -9.53 23.73 -21.80
N LEU A 72 -10.38 23.98 -22.79
CA LEU A 72 -10.08 24.96 -23.84
C LEU A 72 -10.06 26.34 -23.17
N VAL A 73 -8.88 26.91 -23.00
CA VAL A 73 -8.72 28.29 -22.58
C VAL A 73 -8.85 29.14 -23.84
N VAL A 74 -10.02 29.74 -24.03
CA VAL A 74 -10.21 30.75 -25.08
C VAL A 74 -9.65 32.06 -24.51
N THR A 75 -8.44 32.42 -24.89
CA THR A 75 -7.90 33.76 -24.67
C THR A 75 -8.59 34.72 -25.63
N ALA A 76 -9.39 35.64 -25.10
CA ALA A 76 -9.96 36.74 -25.86
C ALA A 76 -8.86 37.80 -26.07
N GLU A 77 -8.06 37.65 -27.12
CA GLU A 77 -7.26 38.75 -27.65
C GLU A 77 -7.83 39.15 -29.00
N GLY A 78 -8.45 40.32 -29.06
CA GLY A 78 -9.00 40.86 -30.30
C GLY A 78 -10.10 41.91 -30.10
N VAL A 79 -9.77 43.05 -29.49
CA VAL A 79 -10.27 44.37 -29.87
C VAL A 79 -9.12 45.36 -29.77
#